data_AF-A0A0Y9VA88-F1
#
_entry.id   AF-A0A0Y9VA88-F1
#
_cell.length_a   1.000
_cell.length_b   1.000
_cell.length_c   1.000
_cell.angle_alpha   90.00
_cell.angle_beta   90.00
_cell.angle_gamma   90.00
#
_symmetry.space_group_name_H-M   'P 1'
#
loop_
_entity.id
_entity.type
_entity.pdbx_description
1 polymer ?
#
loop_
_entity_poly.entity_id
_entity_poly.type
_entity_poly.pdbx_seq_one_letter_code
_entity_poly.pdbx_strand_id
1 'polypeptide(L)'
;MKTENDNLNVSREICLMDFINCPLCYHTNFISMVLFIIGSTFFIFNLLYISGCIIFAIASSMCLYSNIIGAYTIGANNKKEFYGYINYTLGCLIFAIGSIYCCFKDDSLSVKLFIFGSSSFLIGALCFIYGIDYRQIKSIDWKVLFVYIVNLLGSVLFTIASFLFFYPQFYNYACYLYIEGSILFTLGTWFDYIIYINSNVILPN
;
A
#
# COMPACT_ATOMS: atom_id res chain seq x y z
N MET A 1 27.22 1.53 -45.44
CA MET A 1 25.81 1.47 -45.01
C MET A 1 25.44 0.00 -44.82
N LYS A 2 25.41 -0.46 -43.56
CA LYS A 2 24.83 -1.74 -43.10
C LYS A 2 24.54 -1.59 -41.60
N THR A 3 23.30 -1.19 -41.34
CA THR A 3 22.46 -1.39 -40.15
C THR A 3 23.13 -1.61 -38.78
N GLU A 4 23.20 -0.53 -38.00
CA GLU A 4 22.94 -0.55 -36.55
C GLU A 4 21.48 -0.94 -36.35
N ASN A 5 21.18 -2.17 -35.91
CA ASN A 5 19.89 -2.46 -35.28
C ASN A 5 19.80 -3.81 -34.56
N ASP A 6 20.84 -4.19 -33.82
CA ASP A 6 20.76 -5.31 -32.87
C ASP A 6 21.15 -4.83 -31.46
N ASN A 7 20.49 -3.77 -30.98
CA ASN A 7 20.35 -3.59 -29.53
C ASN A 7 19.34 -4.65 -29.05
N LEU A 8 19.79 -5.90 -28.95
CA LEU A 8 19.12 -6.89 -28.15
C LEU A 8 18.96 -6.30 -26.75
N ASN A 9 17.72 -6.02 -26.37
CA ASN A 9 17.33 -5.78 -24.98
C ASN A 9 17.72 -7.02 -24.17
N VAL A 10 18.95 -7.04 -23.65
CA VAL A 10 19.39 -8.05 -22.70
C VAL A 10 18.64 -7.75 -21.40
N SER A 11 17.51 -8.40 -21.19
CA SER A 11 16.80 -8.36 -19.92
C SER A 11 17.68 -9.05 -18.88
N ARG A 12 18.40 -8.26 -18.07
CA ARG A 12 19.10 -8.77 -16.91
C ARG A 12 18.09 -9.41 -15.95
N GLU A 13 18.36 -10.63 -15.50
CA GLU A 13 17.55 -11.25 -14.45
C GLU A 13 17.67 -10.46 -13.15
N ILE A 14 16.52 -10.24 -12.49
CA ILE A 14 16.47 -9.55 -11.19
C ILE A 14 17.08 -10.47 -10.14
N CYS A 15 18.11 -9.99 -9.44
CA CYS A 15 18.80 -10.72 -8.38
C CYS A 15 18.35 -10.22 -6.99
N LEU A 16 18.54 -11.04 -5.96
CA LEU A 16 18.22 -10.70 -4.58
C LEU A 16 18.90 -9.39 -4.09
N MET A 17 20.13 -9.14 -4.54
CA MET A 17 20.87 -7.91 -4.24
C MET A 17 20.19 -6.66 -4.78
N ASP A 18 19.45 -6.75 -5.89
CA ASP A 18 18.73 -5.59 -6.43
C ASP A 18 17.61 -5.15 -5.49
N PHE A 19 16.92 -6.10 -4.85
CA PHE A 19 15.94 -5.79 -3.81
C PHE A 19 16.59 -5.17 -2.58
N ILE A 20 17.69 -5.74 -2.08
CA ILE A 20 18.39 -5.22 -0.89
C ILE A 20 18.82 -3.76 -1.11
N ASN A 21 19.28 -3.44 -2.32
CA ASN A 21 19.75 -2.11 -2.68
C ASN A 21 18.62 -1.10 -2.96
N CYS A 22 17.35 -1.50 -2.96
CA CYS A 22 16.25 -0.57 -3.11
C CYS A 22 16.21 0.46 -1.96
N PRO A 23 15.71 1.68 -2.21
CA PRO A 23 15.54 2.68 -1.18
C PRO A 23 14.68 2.20 0.00
N LEU A 24 14.97 2.70 1.20
CA LEU A 24 14.29 2.31 2.43
C LEU A 24 12.77 2.46 2.39
N CYS A 25 12.23 3.42 1.62
CA CYS A 25 10.78 3.59 1.46
C CYS A 25 10.09 2.36 0.83
N TYR A 26 10.74 1.62 -0.09
CA TYR A 26 10.16 0.40 -0.66
C TYR A 26 10.14 -0.74 0.38
N HIS A 27 11.22 -0.87 1.15
CA HIS A 27 11.32 -1.84 2.25
C HIS A 27 10.29 -1.60 3.34
N THR A 28 10.21 -0.37 3.81
CA THR A 28 9.27 0.00 4.86
C THR A 28 7.82 -0.16 4.38
N ASN A 29 7.52 0.14 3.12
CA ASN A 29 6.18 -0.07 2.56
C ASN A 29 5.82 -1.56 2.52
N PHE A 30 6.68 -2.41 1.95
CA PHE A 30 6.42 -3.84 1.86
C PHE A 30 6.33 -4.53 3.23
N ILE A 31 7.28 -4.25 4.13
CA ILE A 31 7.27 -4.77 5.50
C ILE A 31 6.00 -4.32 6.23
N SER A 32 5.56 -3.06 6.02
CA SER A 32 4.32 -2.59 6.64
C SER A 32 3.09 -3.38 6.21
N MET A 33 3.00 -3.79 4.94
CA MET A 33 1.88 -4.61 4.45
C MET A 33 1.87 -6.01 5.07
N VAL A 34 3.05 -6.62 5.22
CA VAL A 34 3.20 -7.89 5.95
C VAL A 34 2.80 -7.74 7.42
N LEU A 35 3.19 -6.65 8.07
CA LEU A 35 2.80 -6.38 9.46
C LEU A 35 1.29 -6.13 9.58
N PHE A 36 0.64 -5.49 8.61
CA PHE A 36 -0.82 -5.35 8.60
C PHE A 36 -1.53 -6.72 8.55
N ILE A 37 -1.01 -7.68 7.76
CA ILE A 37 -1.54 -9.06 7.75
C ILE A 37 -1.43 -9.68 9.15
N ILE A 38 -0.26 -9.58 9.77
CA ILE A 38 0.01 -10.17 11.09
C ILE A 38 -0.88 -9.51 12.16
N GLY A 39 -0.93 -8.18 12.20
CA GLY A 39 -1.75 -7.42 13.14
C GLY A 39 -3.24 -7.75 13.00
N SER A 40 -3.74 -7.81 11.77
CA SER A 40 -5.14 -8.16 11.49
C SER A 40 -5.48 -9.61 11.86
N THR A 41 -4.52 -10.52 11.69
CA THR A 41 -4.67 -11.91 12.15
C THR A 41 -4.76 -11.99 13.67
N PHE A 42 -3.99 -11.16 14.38
CA PHE A 42 -4.00 -11.15 15.85
C PHE A 42 -5.32 -10.62 16.42
N PHE A 43 -6.05 -9.76 15.69
CA PHE A 43 -7.39 -9.34 16.08
C PHE A 43 -8.38 -10.50 16.24
N ILE A 44 -8.18 -11.62 15.52
CA ILE A 44 -9.04 -12.81 15.63
C ILE A 44 -8.89 -13.49 17.01
N PHE A 45 -7.73 -13.33 17.66
CA PHE A 45 -7.42 -14.00 18.92
C PHE A 45 -7.46 -13.00 20.08
N ASN A 46 -8.47 -13.10 20.95
CA ASN A 46 -8.64 -12.18 22.09
C ASN A 46 -7.37 -11.98 22.95
N LEU A 47 -6.58 -13.05 23.16
CA LEU A 47 -5.32 -12.98 23.93
C LEU A 47 -4.23 -12.15 23.25
N LEU A 48 -4.30 -12.02 21.92
CA LEU A 48 -3.33 -11.30 21.10
C LEU A 48 -3.84 -9.95 20.63
N TYR A 49 -5.06 -9.54 20.99
CA TYR A 49 -5.70 -8.33 20.50
C TYR A 49 -4.82 -7.08 20.67
N ILE A 50 -4.33 -6.84 21.89
CA ILE A 50 -3.44 -5.69 22.18
C ILE A 50 -2.15 -5.77 21.36
N SER A 51 -1.57 -6.96 21.21
CA SER A 51 -0.39 -7.15 20.36
C SER A 51 -0.71 -6.85 18.88
N GLY A 52 -1.89 -7.24 18.41
CA GLY A 52 -2.40 -6.90 17.08
C GLY A 52 -2.50 -5.40 16.88
N CYS A 53 -3.06 -4.66 17.84
CA CYS A 53 -3.18 -3.20 17.80
C CYS A 53 -1.81 -2.53 17.72
N ILE A 54 -0.85 -2.98 18.52
CA ILE A 54 0.52 -2.45 18.52
C ILE A 54 1.20 -2.71 17.16
N ILE A 55 1.11 -3.93 16.64
CA ILE A 55 1.69 -4.29 15.33
C ILE A 55 1.05 -3.45 14.21
N PHE A 56 -0.27 -3.28 14.23
CA PHE A 56 -1.00 -2.48 13.24
C PHE A 56 -0.60 -0.99 13.30
N ALA A 57 -0.36 -0.45 14.49
CA ALA A 57 0.13 0.92 14.67
C ALA A 57 1.56 1.11 14.11
N ILE A 58 2.44 0.14 14.33
CA ILE A 58 3.81 0.13 13.78
C ILE A 58 3.75 0.06 12.25
N ALA A 59 2.96 -0.86 11.70
CA ALA A 59 2.71 -0.99 10.27
C ALA A 59 2.25 0.35 9.66
N SER A 60 1.24 0.97 10.27
CA SER A 60 0.72 2.29 9.86
C SER A 60 1.80 3.37 9.87
N SER A 61 2.69 3.36 10.86
CA SER A 61 3.78 4.35 10.96
C SER A 61 4.85 4.15 9.89
N MET A 62 5.17 2.90 9.54
CA MET A 62 6.11 2.58 8.45
C MET A 62 5.53 2.92 7.08
N CYS A 63 4.24 2.62 6.88
CA CYS A 63 3.48 3.05 5.71
C CYS A 63 3.48 4.58 5.59
N LEU A 64 3.25 5.30 6.70
CA LEU A 64 3.25 6.76 6.74
C LEU A 64 4.56 7.33 6.20
N TYR A 65 5.69 6.83 6.71
CA TYR A 65 7.02 7.21 6.22
C TYR A 65 7.14 7.00 4.71
N SER A 66 6.78 5.82 4.22
CA SER A 66 6.90 5.46 2.80
C SER A 66 6.11 6.40 1.89
N ASN A 67 4.88 6.74 2.28
CA ASN A 67 4.01 7.63 1.52
C ASN A 67 4.45 9.09 1.57
N ILE A 68 5.04 9.55 2.68
CA ILE A 68 5.66 10.89 2.77
C ILE A 68 6.84 10.99 1.78
N ILE A 69 7.70 9.98 1.74
CA ILE A 69 8.81 9.94 0.78
C ILE A 69 8.28 9.91 -0.65
N GLY A 70 7.26 9.10 -0.95
CA GLY A 70 6.60 9.08 -2.26
C GLY A 70 6.06 10.45 -2.69
N ALA A 71 5.36 11.15 -1.79
CA ALA A 71 4.88 12.51 -2.04
C ALA A 71 6.03 13.50 -2.31
N TYR A 72 7.12 13.42 -1.55
CA TYR A 72 8.29 14.27 -1.72
C TYR A 72 8.99 14.01 -3.07
N THR A 73 9.18 12.76 -3.45
CA THR A 73 9.88 12.36 -4.67
C THR A 73 9.09 12.72 -5.94
N ILE A 74 7.78 12.48 -5.98
CA ILE A 74 6.95 12.88 -7.12
C ILE A 74 6.80 14.41 -7.18
N GLY A 75 6.74 15.06 -6.02
CA GLY A 75 6.51 16.50 -5.91
C GLY A 75 5.19 16.93 -6.58
N ALA A 76 5.06 18.22 -6.87
CA ALA A 76 3.84 18.75 -7.50
C ALA A 76 3.74 18.49 -9.02
N ASN A 77 4.72 17.80 -9.60
CA ASN A 77 4.83 17.59 -11.05
C ASN A 77 3.74 16.66 -11.58
N ASN A 78 3.46 15.55 -10.87
CA ASN A 78 2.30 14.72 -11.11
C ASN A 78 1.27 14.92 -9.99
N LYS A 79 0.43 15.94 -10.16
CA LYS A 79 -0.55 16.34 -9.13
C LYS A 79 -1.43 15.20 -8.66
N LYS A 80 -1.85 14.30 -9.55
CA LYS A 80 -2.79 13.22 -9.21
C LYS A 80 -2.13 12.18 -8.32
N GLU A 81 -0.92 11.74 -8.65
CA GLU A 81 -0.14 10.83 -7.81
C GLU A 81 0.27 11.48 -6.49
N PHE A 82 0.65 12.76 -6.53
CA PHE A 82 0.93 13.53 -5.32
C PHE A 82 -0.26 13.54 -4.36
N TYR A 83 -1.47 13.85 -4.84
CA TYR A 83 -2.68 13.76 -4.01
C TYR A 83 -2.98 12.34 -3.54
N GLY A 84 -2.66 11.32 -4.34
CA GLY A 84 -2.71 9.92 -3.94
C GLY A 84 -1.85 9.65 -2.69
N TYR A 85 -0.57 10.02 -2.74
CA TYR A 85 0.35 9.87 -1.61
C TYR A 85 -0.05 10.68 -0.38
N ILE A 86 -0.58 11.89 -0.56
CA ILE A 86 -1.07 12.71 0.56
C ILE A 86 -2.26 12.03 1.25
N ASN A 87 -3.19 11.45 0.49
CA ASN A 87 -4.31 10.71 1.05
C ASN A 87 -3.87 9.44 1.78
N TYR A 88 -2.92 8.68 1.23
CA TYR A 88 -2.35 7.52 1.93
C TYR A 88 -1.61 7.92 3.21
N THR A 89 -0.89 9.04 3.19
CA THR A 89 -0.23 9.63 4.37
C THR A 89 -1.27 9.95 5.46
N LEU A 90 -2.35 10.64 5.12
CA LEU A 90 -3.45 10.93 6.06
C LEU A 90 -4.08 9.65 6.60
N GLY A 91 -4.34 8.68 5.72
CA GLY A 91 -4.89 7.38 6.11
C GLY A 91 -4.01 6.65 7.11
N CYS A 92 -2.70 6.58 6.85
CA CYS A 92 -1.73 5.92 7.72
C CYS A 92 -1.58 6.62 9.08
N LEU A 93 -1.64 7.96 9.11
CA LEU A 93 -1.66 8.70 10.38
C LEU A 93 -2.90 8.37 11.21
N ILE A 94 -4.09 8.38 10.59
CA ILE A 94 -5.36 8.11 11.27
C ILE A 94 -5.39 6.65 11.77
N PHE A 95 -4.93 5.69 10.97
CA PHE A 95 -4.85 4.28 11.38
C PHE A 95 -3.88 4.07 12.54
N ALA A 96 -2.73 4.74 12.56
CA ALA A 96 -1.81 4.67 13.69
C ALA A 96 -2.48 5.13 14.99
N ILE A 97 -3.17 6.28 14.96
CA ILE A 97 -3.88 6.83 16.12
C ILE A 97 -5.02 5.90 16.55
N GLY A 98 -5.84 5.41 15.60
CA GLY A 98 -6.95 4.50 15.89
C GLY A 98 -6.48 3.19 16.53
N SER A 99 -5.38 2.63 16.04
CA SER A 99 -4.78 1.40 16.56
C SER A 99 -4.23 1.58 17.98
N ILE A 100 -3.59 2.72 18.26
CA ILE A 100 -3.13 3.05 19.62
C ILE A 100 -4.32 3.18 20.57
N TYR A 101 -5.40 3.82 20.14
CA TYR A 101 -6.61 3.96 20.97
C TYR A 101 -7.24 2.60 21.31
N CYS A 102 -7.30 1.66 20.35
CA CYS A 102 -7.77 0.30 20.58
C CYS A 102 -7.03 -0.44 21.69
N CYS A 103 -5.76 -0.11 21.97
CA CYS A 103 -5.00 -0.75 23.06
C CYS A 103 -5.59 -0.48 24.45
N PHE A 104 -6.29 0.64 24.63
CA PHE A 104 -6.75 1.09 25.95
C PHE A 104 -8.27 0.97 26.11
N LYS A 105 -9.02 1.11 25.01
CA LYS A 105 -10.47 1.00 25.02
C LYS A 105 -10.98 0.66 23.62
N ASP A 106 -11.76 -0.42 23.52
CA ASP A 106 -12.65 -0.66 22.38
C ASP A 106 -13.77 0.38 22.42
N ASP A 107 -13.50 1.54 21.82
CA ASP A 107 -14.44 2.64 21.74
C ASP A 107 -14.85 2.93 20.29
N SER A 108 -16.06 3.45 20.15
CA SER A 108 -16.65 3.94 18.92
C SER A 108 -15.75 4.93 18.16
N LEU A 109 -14.84 5.62 18.87
CA LEU A 109 -13.84 6.49 18.26
C LEU A 109 -12.84 5.72 17.39
N SER A 110 -12.33 4.58 17.84
CA SER A 110 -11.35 3.79 17.08
C SER A 110 -11.96 3.27 15.78
N VAL A 111 -13.20 2.79 15.82
CA VAL A 111 -13.94 2.36 14.62
C VAL A 111 -14.13 3.54 13.65
N LYS A 112 -14.50 4.72 14.14
CA LYS A 112 -14.59 5.93 13.30
C LYS A 112 -13.26 6.29 12.66
N LEU A 113 -12.16 6.23 13.42
CA LEU A 113 -10.82 6.46 12.91
C LEU A 113 -10.46 5.44 11.83
N PHE A 114 -10.74 4.15 12.02
CA PHE A 114 -10.53 3.14 10.98
C PHE A 114 -11.32 3.46 9.70
N ILE A 115 -12.57 3.91 9.81
CA ILE A 115 -13.37 4.30 8.64
C ILE A 115 -12.76 5.50 7.91
N PHE A 116 -12.36 6.55 8.64
CA PHE A 116 -11.73 7.71 8.04
C PHE A 116 -10.39 7.34 7.39
N GLY A 117 -9.58 6.53 8.06
CA GLY A 117 -8.32 6.01 7.53
C GLY A 117 -8.50 5.23 6.24
N SER A 118 -9.41 4.25 6.23
CA SER A 118 -9.71 3.44 5.03
C SER A 118 -10.30 4.27 3.90
N SER A 119 -11.12 5.27 4.22
CA SER A 119 -11.69 6.19 3.22
C SER A 119 -10.60 7.04 2.57
N SER A 120 -9.62 7.52 3.33
CA SER A 120 -8.45 8.20 2.77
C SER A 120 -7.65 7.29 1.85
N PHE A 121 -7.46 6.02 2.21
CA PHE A 121 -6.87 5.01 1.32
C PHE A 121 -7.69 4.79 0.05
N LEU A 122 -9.02 4.77 0.12
CA LEU A 122 -9.85 4.62 -1.07
C LEU A 122 -9.72 5.84 -1.99
N ILE A 123 -9.78 7.05 -1.44
CA ILE A 123 -9.60 8.30 -2.20
C ILE A 123 -8.21 8.34 -2.85
N GLY A 124 -7.17 7.96 -2.11
CA GLY A 124 -5.80 7.90 -2.64
C GLY A 124 -5.69 6.95 -3.83
N ALA A 125 -6.25 5.73 -3.73
CA ALA A 125 -6.25 4.75 -4.81
C ALA A 125 -7.00 5.27 -6.05
N LEU A 126 -8.13 5.95 -5.83
CA LEU A 126 -8.87 6.60 -6.90
C LEU A 126 -8.05 7.71 -7.57
N CYS A 127 -7.28 8.50 -6.83
CA CYS A 127 -6.39 9.51 -7.43
C CYS A 127 -5.35 8.88 -8.38
N PHE A 128 -4.77 7.74 -8.01
CA PHE A 128 -3.85 7.00 -8.89
C PHE A 128 -4.54 6.50 -10.16
N ILE A 129 -5.75 5.93 -10.04
CA ILE A 129 -6.50 5.42 -11.20
C ILE A 129 -7.02 6.54 -12.10
N TYR A 130 -7.56 7.63 -11.55
CA TYR A 130 -7.94 8.82 -12.32
C TYR A 130 -6.71 9.51 -12.94
N GLY A 131 -5.50 9.17 -12.48
CA GLY A 131 -4.22 9.43 -13.12
C GLY A 131 -4.18 9.00 -14.58
N ILE A 132 -4.79 7.86 -14.88
CA ILE A 132 -4.70 7.17 -16.16
C ILE A 132 -5.62 7.82 -17.20
N ASP A 133 -5.05 8.30 -18.31
CA ASP A 133 -5.82 8.66 -19.49
C ASP A 133 -6.22 7.38 -20.25
N TYR A 134 -7.52 7.21 -20.52
CA TYR A 134 -8.07 6.09 -21.29
C TYR A 134 -7.40 5.91 -22.66
N ARG A 135 -6.94 7.00 -23.28
CA ARG A 135 -6.23 6.95 -24.58
C ARG A 135 -4.82 6.37 -24.46
N GLN A 136 -4.25 6.37 -23.26
CA GLN A 136 -2.88 5.93 -22.97
C GLN A 136 -2.83 4.55 -22.28
N ILE A 137 -3.97 3.92 -21.98
CA ILE A 137 -4.01 2.60 -21.31
C ILE A 137 -3.18 1.56 -22.07
N LYS A 138 -3.22 1.56 -23.40
CA LYS A 138 -2.44 0.61 -24.22
C LYS A 138 -0.93 0.83 -24.15
N SER A 139 -0.48 2.01 -23.71
CA SER A 139 0.94 2.37 -23.57
C SER A 139 1.43 2.33 -22.12
N ILE A 140 0.54 2.14 -21.14
CA ILE A 140 0.92 2.01 -19.74
C ILE A 140 1.51 0.63 -19.50
N ASP A 141 2.63 0.56 -18.76
CA ASP A 141 3.18 -0.72 -18.30
C ASP A 141 2.12 -1.45 -17.48
N TRP A 142 1.79 -2.68 -17.90
CA TRP A 142 0.78 -3.50 -17.25
C TRP A 142 1.08 -3.72 -15.77
N LYS A 143 2.36 -3.69 -15.36
CA LYS A 143 2.77 -3.79 -13.95
C LYS A 143 2.27 -2.59 -13.15
N VAL A 144 2.37 -1.38 -13.70
CA VAL A 144 1.86 -0.16 -13.07
C VAL A 144 0.34 -0.21 -12.95
N LEU A 145 -0.34 -0.64 -14.02
CA LEU A 145 -1.80 -0.82 -13.98
C LEU A 145 -2.20 -1.85 -12.92
N PHE A 146 -1.46 -2.96 -12.83
CA PHE A 146 -1.69 -3.99 -11.82
C PHE A 146 -1.58 -3.43 -10.41
N VAL A 147 -0.52 -2.67 -10.09
CA VAL A 147 -0.35 -1.99 -8.79
C VAL A 147 -1.57 -1.13 -8.45
N TYR A 148 -2.04 -0.31 -9.40
CA TYR A 148 -3.17 0.60 -9.13
C TYR A 148 -4.46 -0.16 -8.86
N ILE A 149 -4.72 -1.24 -9.61
CA ILE A 149 -5.92 -2.07 -9.44
C ILE A 149 -5.89 -2.83 -8.12
N VAL A 150 -4.78 -3.48 -7.76
CA VAL A 150 -4.72 -4.25 -6.50
C VAL A 150 -4.79 -3.33 -5.29
N ASN A 151 -4.18 -2.14 -5.35
CA ASN A 151 -4.31 -1.15 -4.28
C ASN A 151 -5.75 -0.61 -4.16
N LEU A 152 -6.46 -0.40 -5.27
CA LEU A 152 -7.88 -0.02 -5.23
C LEU A 152 -8.72 -1.11 -4.56
N LEU A 153 -8.55 -2.37 -4.98
CA LEU A 153 -9.30 -3.49 -4.40
C LEU A 153 -8.98 -3.63 -2.91
N GLY A 154 -7.71 -3.52 -2.52
CA GLY A 154 -7.29 -3.52 -1.12
C GLY A 154 -7.96 -2.41 -0.30
N SER A 155 -7.98 -1.18 -0.83
CA SER A 155 -8.66 -0.04 -0.18
C SER A 155 -10.16 -0.25 -0.03
N VAL A 156 -10.82 -0.90 -1.01
CA VAL A 156 -12.24 -1.24 -0.91
C VAL A 156 -12.47 -2.25 0.22
N LEU A 157 -11.65 -3.30 0.30
CA LEU A 157 -11.77 -4.30 1.38
C LEU A 157 -11.55 -3.68 2.76
N PHE A 158 -10.53 -2.83 2.93
CA PHE A 158 -10.32 -2.09 4.17
C PHE A 158 -11.52 -1.23 4.53
N THR A 159 -12.11 -0.56 3.55
CA THR A 159 -13.28 0.30 3.80
C THR A 159 -14.46 -0.51 4.28
N ILE A 160 -14.79 -1.61 3.60
CA ILE A 160 -15.87 -2.52 4.02
C ILE A 160 -15.59 -3.07 5.43
N ALA A 161 -14.36 -3.53 5.70
CA ALA A 161 -13.94 -4.03 6.99
C ALA A 161 -14.15 -3.01 8.12
N SER A 162 -13.68 -1.76 7.91
CA SER A 162 -13.84 -0.67 8.87
C SER A 162 -15.31 -0.42 9.24
N PHE A 163 -16.22 -0.46 8.26
CA PHE A 163 -17.65 -0.31 8.52
C PHE A 163 -18.24 -1.50 9.29
N LEU A 164 -17.78 -2.71 8.99
CA LEU A 164 -18.28 -3.92 9.66
C LEU A 164 -17.90 -3.99 11.14
N PHE A 165 -16.83 -3.31 11.56
CA PHE A 165 -16.50 -3.20 12.98
C PHE A 165 -17.57 -2.49 13.84
N PHE A 166 -18.54 -1.78 13.24
CA PHE A 166 -19.72 -1.31 13.99
C PHE A 166 -20.66 -2.44 14.44
N TYR A 167 -20.56 -3.61 13.82
CA TYR A 167 -21.48 -4.72 14.00
C TYR A 167 -20.73 -5.90 14.62
N PRO A 168 -20.84 -6.14 15.94
CA PRO A 168 -20.07 -7.17 16.63
C PRO A 168 -20.19 -8.56 16.01
N GLN A 169 -21.35 -8.90 15.44
CA GLN A 169 -21.58 -10.17 14.75
C GLN A 169 -20.72 -10.38 13.49
N PHE A 170 -20.17 -9.31 12.91
CA PHE A 170 -19.31 -9.35 11.74
C PHE A 170 -17.84 -9.13 12.07
N TYR A 171 -17.46 -9.06 13.36
CA TYR A 171 -16.10 -8.74 13.79
C TYR A 171 -15.03 -9.64 13.13
N ASN A 172 -15.20 -10.96 13.19
CA ASN A 172 -14.26 -11.90 12.57
C ASN A 172 -14.19 -11.73 11.05
N TYR A 173 -15.33 -11.48 10.41
CA TYR A 173 -15.38 -11.24 8.97
C TYR A 173 -14.66 -9.94 8.60
N ALA A 174 -14.82 -8.88 9.38
CA ALA A 174 -14.06 -7.64 9.23
C ALA A 174 -12.55 -7.88 9.35
N CYS A 175 -12.10 -8.69 10.30
CA CYS A 175 -10.68 -9.05 10.43
C CYS A 175 -10.15 -9.77 9.19
N TYR A 176 -10.92 -10.72 8.63
CA TYR A 176 -10.53 -11.40 7.38
C TYR A 176 -10.43 -10.46 6.19
N LEU A 177 -11.37 -9.51 6.05
CA LEU A 177 -11.29 -8.50 4.98
C LEU A 177 -10.08 -7.58 5.13
N TYR A 178 -9.68 -7.25 6.37
CA TYR A 178 -8.41 -6.56 6.60
C TYR A 178 -7.21 -7.42 6.18
N ILE A 179 -7.20 -8.73 6.47
CA ILE A 179 -6.13 -9.63 6.00
C ILE A 179 -6.07 -9.66 4.47
N GLU A 180 -7.21 -9.86 3.80
CA GLU A 180 -7.30 -9.91 2.34
C GLU A 180 -6.86 -8.59 1.70
N GLY A 181 -7.31 -7.45 2.24
CA GLY A 181 -6.88 -6.13 1.78
C GLY A 181 -5.36 -5.94 1.90
N SER A 182 -4.77 -6.35 3.02
CA SER A 182 -3.31 -6.28 3.23
C SER A 182 -2.53 -7.20 2.29
N ILE A 183 -3.07 -8.36 1.93
CA ILE A 183 -2.47 -9.24 0.90
C ILE A 183 -2.44 -8.53 -0.45
N LEU A 184 -3.53 -7.87 -0.85
CA LEU A 184 -3.57 -7.13 -2.11
C LEU A 184 -2.57 -5.97 -2.15
N PHE A 185 -2.44 -5.21 -1.07
CA PHE A 185 -1.40 -4.18 -0.95
C PHE A 185 0.02 -4.78 -0.95
N THR A 186 0.22 -5.95 -0.33
CA THR A 186 1.51 -6.66 -0.38
C THR A 186 1.88 -7.00 -1.83
N LEU A 187 0.92 -7.45 -2.63
CA LEU A 187 1.13 -7.67 -4.07
C LEU A 187 1.46 -6.38 -4.81
N GLY A 188 0.77 -5.27 -4.52
CA GLY A 188 1.06 -3.96 -5.11
C GLY A 188 2.50 -3.51 -4.81
N THR A 189 2.88 -3.52 -3.53
CA THR A 189 4.23 -3.13 -3.09
C THR A 189 5.33 -4.05 -3.62
N TRP A 190 5.05 -5.33 -3.82
CA TRP A 190 5.97 -6.25 -4.49
C TRP A 190 6.22 -5.87 -5.96
N PHE A 191 5.17 -5.49 -6.68
CA PHE A 191 5.31 -5.02 -8.05
C PHE A 191 6.00 -3.65 -8.13
N ASP A 192 5.83 -2.78 -7.13
CA ASP A 192 6.58 -1.53 -7.03
C ASP A 192 8.09 -1.76 -6.96
N TYR A 193 8.56 -2.77 -6.22
CA TYR A 193 9.97 -3.19 -6.25
C TYR A 193 10.42 -3.58 -7.66
N ILE A 194 9.63 -4.44 -8.32
CA ILE A 194 9.95 -4.94 -9.65
C ILE A 194 10.03 -3.78 -10.65
N ILE A 195 9.10 -2.84 -10.58
CA ILE A 195 9.10 -1.64 -11.43
C ILE A 195 10.35 -0.80 -11.15
N TYR A 196 10.62 -0.48 -9.88
CA TYR A 196 11.77 0.33 -9.50
C TYR A 196 13.10 -0.28 -9.97
N ILE A 197 13.29 -1.58 -9.75
CA ILE A 197 14.51 -2.27 -10.17
C ILE A 197 14.64 -2.19 -11.70
N ASN A 198 13.58 -2.54 -12.44
CA ASN A 198 13.61 -2.52 -13.90
C ASN A 198 13.89 -1.12 -14.47
N SER A 199 13.37 -0.05 -13.85
CA SER A 199 13.61 1.32 -14.28
C SER A 199 15.03 1.82 -13.95
N ASN A 200 15.69 1.25 -12.93
CA ASN A 200 17.04 1.63 -12.52
C ASN A 200 18.14 0.65 -12.97
N VAL A 201 17.79 -0.43 -13.68
CA VAL A 201 18.78 -1.20 -14.45
C VAL A 201 19.24 -0.30 -15.60
N ILE A 202 20.28 0.48 -15.34
CA ILE A 202 21.10 1.09 -16.40
C ILE A 202 21.60 -0.09 -17.24
N LEU A 203 21.08 -0.23 -18.47
CA LEU A 203 21.70 -1.07 -19.47
C LEU A 203 23.14 -0.56 -19.63
N PRO A 204 24.18 -1.39 -19.40
CA PRO A 204 25.51 -0.99 -19.78
C PRO A 204 25.49 -0.73 -21.30
N ASN A 205 25.82 0.51 -21.68
CA ASN A 205 26.08 0.89 -23.07
C ASN A 205 27.19 0.01 -23.66
#